data_AF-F4BK75-F1
#
_entry.id   AF-F4BK75-F1
#
_cell.length_a   1.000
_cell.length_b   1.000
_cell.length_c   1.000
_cell.angle_alpha   90.00
_cell.angle_beta   90.00
_cell.angle_gamma   90.00
#
_symmetry.space_group_name_H-M   'P 1'
#
loop_
_entity.id
_entity.type
_entity.pdbx_description
1 polymer ?
#
loop_
_entity_poly.entity_id
_entity_poly.type
_entity_poly.pdbx_seq_one_letter_code
_entity_poly.pdbx_strand_id
1 'polypeptide(L)' 'MRLITMEEEYLRIDEVLKIIKKKKTTLYAYIARGDFPKPIKVFGNSMWLSSEVYEFMEGFVKERDNKESKNQNSKEGSK' A
#
# COMPACT_ATOMS: atom_id res chain seq x y z
N MET A 1 -14.78 -14.64 4.34
CA MET A 1 -15.64 -13.92 3.38
C MET A 1 -15.42 -12.43 3.65
N ARG A 2 -14.77 -11.69 2.74
CA ARG A 2 -14.61 -10.24 2.90
C ARG A 2 -15.95 -9.59 2.54
N LEU A 3 -16.48 -8.77 3.44
CA LEU A 3 -17.60 -7.89 3.13
C LEU A 3 -17.01 -6.65 2.48
N ILE A 4 -17.36 -6.40 1.22
CA ILE A 4 -17.05 -5.15 0.53
C ILE A 4 -17.86 -4.07 1.26
N THR A 5 -17.18 -3.13 1.92
CA THR A 5 -17.87 -1.99 2.55
C THR A 5 -18.39 -1.06 1.45
N MET A 6 -19.45 -0.29 1.74
CA MET A 6 -20.19 0.48 0.74
C MET A 6 -19.39 1.65 0.09
N GLU A 7 -18.09 1.75 0.31
CA GLU A 7 -17.18 2.79 -0.23
C GLU A 7 -15.92 2.20 -0.93
N GLU A 8 -15.90 0.92 -1.29
CA GLU A 8 -14.79 0.41 -2.09
C GLU A 8 -14.92 0.77 -3.57
N GLU A 9 -13.88 1.43 -4.07
CA GLU A 9 -13.74 1.76 -5.49
C GLU A 9 -12.77 0.80 -6.16
N TYR A 10 -13.11 0.35 -7.37
CA TYR A 10 -12.21 -0.43 -8.21
C TYR A 10 -11.31 0.50 -9.01
N LEU A 11 -10.03 0.47 -8.69
CA LEU A 11 -9.00 1.27 -9.33
C LEU A 11 -8.39 0.53 -10.52
N ARG A 12 -8.33 1.21 -11.66
CA ARG A 12 -7.52 0.75 -12.80
C ARG A 12 -6.05 1.03 -12.54
N ILE A 13 -5.19 0.39 -13.33
CA ILE A 13 -3.73 0.52 -13.20
C ILE A 13 -3.26 1.99 -13.19
N ASP A 14 -3.81 2.86 -14.03
CA ASP A 14 -3.38 4.25 -14.09
C ASP A 14 -3.71 5.02 -12.80
N GLU A 15 -4.81 4.68 -12.13
CA GLU A 15 -5.21 5.26 -10.85
C GLU A 15 -4.30 4.75 -9.73
N VAL A 16 -4.02 3.45 -9.71
CA VAL A 16 -3.06 2.85 -8.78
C VAL A 16 -1.69 3.53 -8.90
N LEU A 17 -1.18 3.70 -10.13
CA LEU A 17 0.11 4.35 -10.39
C LEU A 17 0.12 5.82 -9.95
N LYS A 18 -1.00 6.53 -10.11
CA LYS A 18 -1.16 7.90 -9.61
C LYS A 18 -1.12 7.98 -8.08
N ILE A 19 -1.62 6.98 -7.37
CA ILE A 19 -1.61 6.93 -5.90
C ILE A 19 -0.22 6.59 -5.39
N ILE A 20 0.37 5.48 -5.85
CA ILE A 20 1.66 5.01 -5.34
C ILE A 20 2.87 5.82 -5.84
N LYS A 21 2.66 6.70 -6.83
CA LYS A 21 3.69 7.54 -7.47
C LYS A 21 4.90 6.72 -7.99
N LYS A 22 4.64 5.54 -8.55
CA LYS A 22 5.66 4.66 -9.14
C LYS A 22 5.35 4.31 -10.59
N LYS A 23 6.33 3.74 -11.26
CA LYS A 23 6.18 3.22 -12.63
C LYS A 23 5.51 1.85 -12.61
N LYS A 24 4.86 1.51 -13.72
CA LYS A 24 4.18 0.22 -13.95
C LYS A 24 5.09 -0.99 -13.69
N THR A 25 6.36 -0.93 -14.09
CA THR A 25 7.34 -2.00 -13.84
C THR A 25 7.59 -2.23 -12.36
N THR A 26 7.68 -1.15 -11.57
CA THR A 26 7.85 -1.21 -10.12
C THR A 26 6.62 -1.82 -9.45
N LEU A 27 5.42 -1.44 -9.89
CA LEU A 27 4.18 -2.05 -9.40
C LEU A 27 4.19 -3.57 -9.59
N TYR A 28 4.53 -4.05 -10.79
CA TYR A 28 4.62 -5.49 -11.04
C TYR A 28 5.73 -6.18 -10.24
N ALA A 29 6.86 -5.51 -10.00
CA ALA A 29 7.89 -6.03 -9.10
C ALA A 29 7.37 -6.20 -7.67
N TYR A 30 6.61 -5.23 -7.15
CA TYR A 30 5.99 -5.34 -5.82
C TYR A 30 4.98 -6.50 -5.76
N ILE A 31 4.16 -6.67 -6.81
CA ILE A 31 3.21 -7.79 -6.90
C ILE A 31 3.95 -9.13 -6.94
N ALA A 32 5.05 -9.22 -7.70
CA ALA A 32 5.84 -10.44 -7.80
C ALA A 32 6.52 -10.81 -6.47
N ARG A 33 6.96 -9.81 -5.69
CA ARG A 33 7.53 -10.00 -4.35
C ARG A 33 6.48 -10.29 -3.27
N GLY A 34 5.21 -10.02 -3.54
CA GLY A 34 4.13 -10.15 -2.57
C GLY A 34 3.92 -8.92 -1.69
N ASP A 35 4.62 -7.82 -1.96
CA ASP A 35 4.50 -6.56 -1.21
C ASP A 35 3.19 -5.82 -1.54
N PHE A 36 2.63 -6.06 -2.73
CA PHE A 36 1.44 -5.37 -3.24
C PHE A 36 0.36 -6.38 -3.67
N PRO A 37 -0.94 -6.08 -3.44
CA PRO A 37 -2.04 -6.97 -3.79
C PRO A 37 -2.05 -7.36 -5.28
N LYS A 38 -2.43 -8.61 -5.56
CA LYS A 38 -2.61 -9.09 -6.93
C LYS A 38 -3.87 -8.45 -7.54
N PRO A 39 -3.86 -8.11 -8.85
CA PRO A 39 -5.04 -7.56 -9.50
C PRO A 39 -6.20 -8.55 -9.54
N ILE A 40 -7.41 -8.02 -9.37
CA ILE A 40 -8.66 -8.71 -9.67
C ILE A 40 -8.95 -8.54 -11.15
N LYS A 41 -9.37 -9.63 -11.81
CA LYS A 41 -9.80 -9.59 -13.22
C LYS A 41 -11.29 -9.28 -13.29
N VAL A 42 -11.62 -8.09 -13.78
CA VAL A 42 -13.01 -7.61 -13.93
C VAL A 42 -13.21 -7.14 -15.36
N PHE A 43 -14.12 -7.79 -16.10
CA PHE A 43 -14.37 -7.52 -17.53
C PHE A 43 -13.10 -7.46 -18.40
N GLY A 44 -12.14 -8.36 -18.15
CA GLY A 44 -10.84 -8.40 -18.85
C GLY A 44 -9.81 -7.35 -18.40
N ASN A 45 -10.21 -6.41 -17.55
CA ASN A 45 -9.32 -5.41 -16.97
C ASN A 45 -8.70 -5.90 -15.67
N SER A 46 -7.49 -5.41 -15.38
CA SER A 46 -6.84 -5.63 -14.09
C SER A 46 -7.18 -4.46 -13.18
N MET A 47 -7.87 -4.74 -12.08
CA MET A 47 -8.34 -3.75 -11.12
C MET A 47 -7.88 -4.09 -9.71
N TRP A 48 -7.83 -3.09 -8.84
CA TRP A 48 -7.50 -3.23 -7.43
C TRP A 48 -8.54 -2.52 -6.58
N LEU A 49 -8.73 -2.97 -5.35
CA LEU A 49 -9.60 -2.29 -4.41
C LEU A 49 -8.87 -1.08 -3.83
N SER A 50 -9.54 0.06 -3.76
CA SER A 50 -8.97 1.30 -3.23
C SER A 50 -8.39 1.11 -1.83
N SER A 51 -9.08 0.38 -0.96
CA SER A 51 -8.65 0.03 0.39
C SER A 51 -7.27 -0.63 0.43
N GLU A 52 -7.03 -1.65 -0.40
CA GLU A 52 -5.76 -2.39 -0.42
C GLU A 52 -4.60 -1.51 -0.91
N VAL A 53 -4.87 -0.61 -1.86
CA VAL A 53 -3.87 0.34 -2.34
C VAL A 53 -3.52 1.36 -1.25
N TYR A 54 -4.52 1.85 -0.51
CA TYR A 54 -4.28 2.79 0.60
C TYR A 54 -3.62 2.11 1.80
N GLU A 55 -3.98 0.88 2.13
CA GLU A 55 -3.33 0.08 3.18
C GLU A 55 -1.84 -0.11 2.89
N PHE A 56 -1.49 -0.38 1.63
CA PHE A 56 -0.09 -0.44 1.21
C PHE A 56 0.65 0.90 1.45
N MET A 57 0.00 2.03 1.15
CA MET A 57 0.58 3.37 1.39
C MET A 57 0.72 3.67 2.89
N GLU A 58 -0.26 3.25 3.69
CA GLU A 58 -0.25 3.41 5.14
C GLU A 58 0.93 2.65 5.78
N GLY A 59 1.37 1.53 5.21
CA GLY A 59 2.56 0.80 5.66
C GLY A 59 3.82 1.68 5.71
N PHE A 60 4.01 2.58 4.73
CA PHE A 60 5.13 3.53 4.75
C PHE A 60 4.97 4.61 5.82
N VAL A 61 3.75 5.05 6.11
CA VAL A 61 3.46 6.01 7.18
C VAL A 61 3.78 5.38 8.53
N LYS A 62 3.27 4.16 8.77
CA LYS A 62 3.54 3.39 9.99
C LYS A 62 5.04 3.16 10.20
N GLU A 63 5.78 2.84 9.13
CA GLU A 63 7.22 2.65 9.25
C GLU A 63 7.98 3.95 9.55
N ARG A 64 7.56 5.09 8.98
CA ARG A 64 8.09 6.41 9.35
C ARG A 64 7.83 6.71 10.82
N ASP A 65 6.60 6.56 11.27
CA ASP A 65 6.19 6.90 12.64
C ASP A 65 6.88 5.99 13.67
N ASN A 66 7.05 4.70 13.36
CA ASN A 66 7.75 3.75 14.22
C ASN A 66 9.25 4.08 14.34
N LYS A 67 9.88 4.63 13.30
CA LYS A 67 11.28 5.13 13.36
C LYS A 67 11.41 6.36 14.25
N GLU A 68 10.42 7.24 14.25
CA GLU A 68 10.40 8.43 15.11
C GLU A 68 10.29 8.05 16.60
N SER A 69 9.47 7.05 16.96
CA SER A 69 9.32 6.60 18.36
C SER A 69 10.57 5.90 18.92
N LYS A 70 11.33 5.16 18.11
CA LYS A 70 12.53 4.45 18.56
C LYS A 70 13.73 5.37 18.81
N ASN A 71 13.78 6.53 18.15
CA ASN A 71 14.87 7.48 18.30
C ASN A 71 14.75 8.37 19.56
N GLN A 72 13.63 8.34 20.28
CA GLN A 72 13.42 9.12 21.50
C GLN A 72 13.84 8.37 22.78
N ASN A 73 13.81 7.02 22.78
CA ASN A 73 14.15 6.20 23.95
C ASN A 73 15.65 5.91 24.13
N SER A 74 16.52 6.37 23.23
CA SER A 74 17.98 6.15 23.30
C SER A 74 18.78 7.35 23.83
N LYS A 75 18.10 8.42 24.30
CA LYS A 75 18.75 9.61 24.90
C LYS A 75 18.60 9.74 26.43
N GLU A 76 17.84 8.87 27.10
CA GLU A 76 17.69 8.84 28.56
C GLU A 76 18.33 7.58 29.13
N GLY A 77 19.66 7.52 29.08
CA GLY A 77 20.42 6.34 29.51
C GLY A 77 21.92 6.58 29.60
N SER A 78 22.33 7.74 30.11
CA SER A 78 23.68 7.96 30.62
C SER A 78 23.60 9.04 31.68
N LYS A 79 23.45 8.61 32.92
CA LYS A 79 23.73 9.41 34.11
C LYS A 79 24.81 8.71 34.91
#